data_AF-A0A0G1KSW2-F1
#
_entry.id   AF-A0A0G1KSW2-F1
#
_cell.length_a   1.000
_cell.length_b   1.000
_cell.length_c   1.000
_cell.angle_alpha   90.00
_cell.angle_beta   90.00
_cell.angle_gamma   90.00
#
_symmetry.space_group_name_H-M   'P 1'
#
loop_
_entity.id
_entity.type
_entity.pdbx_description
1 polymer ?
#
loop_
_entity_poly.entity_id
_entity_poly.type
_entity_poly.pdbx_seq_one_letter_code
_entity_poly.pdbx_strand_id
1 'polypeptide(L)'
;MAKTAQLVIVESPTKAKTIKQILGNKYVVEASMGHLRDLPKAKLGVDTEHNFIPEYVIPTASRKIVTKLKNLYAEYPQIILATDEDREGEAIAWHITQALGIDPVATPRIVFHEITTEAVQAAIASPRHLDQNLVDAQQARRVLDRLVGYKLSPLLWKKLFRGLSAGRVQSVAVRLIVEREREIEKFTPQEYWKVKVDYEAKHWRKASRDR
;
A
#
# COMPACT_ATOMS: atom_id res chain seq x y z
N MET A 1 4.67 27.78 -25.94
CA MET A 1 6.05 27.47 -25.49
C MET A 1 5.93 26.59 -24.25
N ALA A 2 6.60 25.43 -24.22
CA ALA A 2 6.59 24.57 -23.04
C ALA A 2 7.22 25.34 -21.86
N LYS A 3 6.58 25.29 -20.70
CA LYS A 3 7.10 25.95 -19.49
C LYS A 3 8.33 25.19 -18.99
N THR A 4 9.27 25.89 -18.37
CA THR A 4 10.53 25.32 -17.85
C THR A 4 10.37 24.51 -16.55
N ALA A 5 9.20 24.57 -15.91
CA ALA A 5 8.92 23.82 -14.69
C ALA A 5 8.68 22.33 -14.97
N GLN A 6 9.02 21.47 -14.01
CA GLN A 6 8.79 20.03 -14.10
C GLN A 6 7.52 19.62 -13.33
N LEU A 7 6.79 18.63 -13.86
CA LEU A 7 5.60 18.06 -13.22
C LEU A 7 5.99 16.91 -12.29
N VAL A 8 5.70 17.04 -11.00
CA VAL A 8 5.91 15.98 -10.00
C VAL A 8 4.56 15.39 -9.63
N ILE A 9 4.38 14.09 -9.82
CA ILE A 9 3.14 13.39 -9.44
C ILE A 9 3.39 12.55 -8.19
N VAL A 10 2.60 12.79 -7.16
CA VAL A 10 2.59 12.03 -5.89
C VAL A 10 1.28 11.27 -5.72
N GLU A 11 1.21 10.40 -4.73
CA GLU A 11 -0.02 9.65 -4.45
C GLU A 11 -1.13 10.50 -3.80
N SER A 12 -0.78 11.30 -2.78
CA SER A 12 -1.76 11.95 -1.90
C SER A 12 -1.68 13.48 -1.89
N PRO A 13 -2.80 14.20 -1.65
CA PRO A 13 -2.81 15.66 -1.59
C PRO A 13 -1.92 16.26 -0.49
N THR A 14 -1.81 15.57 0.64
CA THR A 14 -0.97 16.02 1.76
C THR A 14 0.50 16.03 1.35
N LYS A 15 0.98 14.95 0.71
CA LYS A 15 2.33 14.89 0.16
C LYS A 15 2.56 15.95 -0.90
N ALA A 16 1.57 16.21 -1.76
CA ALA A 16 1.69 17.21 -2.81
C ALA A 16 1.94 18.61 -2.21
N LYS A 17 1.22 18.96 -1.13
CA LYS A 17 1.42 20.24 -0.42
C LYS A 17 2.81 20.34 0.19
N THR A 18 3.27 19.32 0.91
CA THR A 18 4.58 19.32 1.57
C THR A 18 5.73 19.37 0.56
N ILE A 19 5.69 18.53 -0.48
CA ILE A 19 6.73 18.52 -1.52
C ILE A 19 6.74 19.84 -2.30
N LYS A 20 5.58 20.44 -2.56
CA LYS A 20 5.51 21.77 -3.20
C LYS A 20 6.19 22.84 -2.36
N GLN A 21 6.05 22.80 -1.03
CA GLN A 21 6.74 23.74 -0.13
C GLN A 21 8.26 23.58 -0.19
N ILE A 22 8.74 22.34 -0.26
CA ILE A 22 10.17 22.01 -0.32
C ILE A 22 10.78 22.40 -1.68
N LEU A 23 10.10 22.10 -2.78
CA LEU A 23 10.61 22.27 -4.15
C LEU A 23 10.41 23.68 -4.71
N GLY A 24 9.47 24.43 -4.16
CA GLY A 24 9.14 25.78 -4.60
C GLY A 24 8.59 25.86 -6.02
N ASN A 25 8.69 27.05 -6.63
CA ASN A 25 8.01 27.38 -7.88
C ASN A 25 8.63 26.76 -9.14
N LYS A 26 9.75 26.04 -9.01
CA LYS A 26 10.39 25.32 -10.13
C LYS A 26 9.63 24.04 -10.51
N TYR A 27 8.72 23.57 -9.66
CA TYR A 27 8.00 22.32 -9.84
C TYR A 27 6.50 22.53 -9.70
N VAL A 28 5.74 21.86 -10.55
CA VAL A 28 4.29 21.72 -10.43
C VAL A 28 4.03 20.38 -9.77
N VAL A 29 3.54 20.39 -8.53
CA VAL A 29 3.32 19.16 -7.76
C VAL A 29 1.83 18.85 -7.69
N GLU A 30 1.44 17.65 -8.11
CA GLU A 30 0.04 17.22 -8.18
C GLU A 30 -0.15 15.78 -7.69
N ALA A 31 -1.35 15.47 -7.21
CA ALA A 31 -1.67 14.16 -6.64
C ALA A 31 -2.51 13.30 -7.58
N SER A 32 -2.18 12.00 -7.67
CA SER A 32 -2.97 11.00 -8.40
C SER A 32 -4.23 10.55 -7.63
N MET A 33 -4.30 10.83 -6.33
CA MET A 33 -5.34 10.35 -5.40
C MET A 33 -5.38 8.81 -5.33
N GLY A 34 -4.19 8.18 -5.27
CA GLY A 34 -4.04 6.73 -5.29
C GLY A 34 -4.02 6.15 -6.71
N HIS A 35 -4.65 4.98 -6.87
CA HIS A 35 -4.71 4.26 -8.15
C HIS A 35 -5.59 4.94 -9.19
N LEU A 36 -5.02 5.17 -10.38
CA LEU A 36 -5.76 5.71 -11.53
C LEU A 36 -6.48 4.64 -12.36
N ARG A 37 -6.02 3.39 -12.26
CA ARG A 37 -6.52 2.23 -13.00
C ARG A 37 -6.81 1.11 -12.02
N ASP A 38 -7.83 0.30 -12.32
CA ASP A 38 -8.14 -0.91 -11.55
C ASP A 38 -8.77 -1.96 -12.47
N LEU A 39 -8.86 -3.19 -12.00
CA LEU A 39 -9.58 -4.27 -12.64
C LEU A 39 -11.09 -3.95 -12.69
N PRO A 40 -11.81 -4.30 -13.77
CA PRO A 40 -13.24 -4.02 -13.92
C PRO A 40 -14.05 -4.62 -12.77
N LYS A 41 -15.13 -3.92 -12.37
CA LYS A 41 -15.99 -4.34 -11.26
C LYS A 41 -16.93 -5.49 -11.63
N ALA A 42 -17.40 -5.53 -12.88
CA ALA A 42 -18.47 -6.43 -13.31
C ALA A 42 -17.98 -7.78 -13.88
N LYS A 43 -16.69 -7.93 -14.14
CA LYS A 43 -16.08 -9.15 -14.69
C LYS A 43 -14.78 -9.47 -13.98
N LEU A 44 -14.28 -10.71 -14.16
CA LEU A 44 -13.02 -11.14 -13.55
C LEU A 44 -11.86 -10.20 -13.87
N GLY A 45 -11.74 -9.76 -15.12
CA GLY A 45 -10.71 -8.81 -15.55
C GLY A 45 -9.29 -9.40 -15.54
N VAL A 46 -9.17 -10.72 -15.50
CA VAL A 46 -7.90 -11.46 -15.56
C VAL A 46 -8.10 -12.58 -16.56
N ASP A 47 -7.24 -12.65 -17.57
CA ASP A 47 -7.24 -13.71 -18.55
C ASP A 47 -6.47 -14.93 -18.04
N THR A 48 -7.18 -15.96 -17.57
CA THR A 48 -6.55 -17.16 -17.01
C THR A 48 -5.96 -18.10 -18.05
N GLU A 49 -6.32 -17.95 -19.33
CA GLU A 49 -5.82 -18.80 -20.41
C GLU A 49 -4.54 -18.22 -21.03
N HIS A 50 -4.39 -16.90 -20.99
CA HIS A 50 -3.24 -16.19 -21.54
C HIS A 50 -2.40 -15.54 -20.43
N ASN A 51 -1.68 -16.35 -19.64
CA ASN A 51 -0.68 -15.89 -18.66
C ASN A 51 -1.18 -14.89 -17.60
N PHE A 52 -2.46 -14.98 -17.19
CA PHE A 52 -3.04 -14.11 -16.15
C PHE A 52 -3.00 -12.61 -16.48
N ILE A 53 -3.01 -12.25 -17.76
CA ILE A 53 -2.94 -10.85 -18.19
C ILE A 53 -4.14 -10.06 -17.59
N PRO A 54 -3.89 -9.01 -16.80
CA PRO A 54 -4.94 -8.19 -16.21
C PRO A 54 -5.48 -7.15 -17.20
N GLU A 55 -6.80 -7.04 -17.26
CA GLU A 55 -7.47 -5.95 -17.95
C GLU A 55 -7.71 -4.79 -16.99
N TYR A 56 -6.97 -3.71 -17.17
CA TYR A 56 -7.10 -2.50 -16.36
C TYR A 56 -7.96 -1.45 -17.06
N VAL A 57 -8.94 -0.92 -16.34
CA VAL A 57 -9.81 0.18 -16.78
C VAL A 57 -9.58 1.40 -15.91
N ILE A 58 -9.90 2.60 -16.42
CA ILE A 58 -9.93 3.83 -15.62
C ILE A 58 -11.30 3.94 -14.95
N PRO A 59 -11.40 3.82 -13.61
CA PRO A 59 -12.67 3.97 -12.91
C PRO A 59 -13.26 5.36 -13.12
N THR A 60 -14.59 5.48 -13.10
CA THR A 60 -15.28 6.78 -13.28
C THR A 60 -14.79 7.84 -12.31
N ALA A 61 -14.49 7.46 -11.06
CA ALA A 61 -13.96 8.35 -10.03
C ALA A 61 -12.59 8.95 -10.41
N SER A 62 -11.74 8.19 -11.10
CA SER A 62 -10.37 8.61 -11.46
C SER A 62 -10.32 9.40 -12.78
N ARG A 63 -11.38 9.38 -13.61
CA ARG A 63 -11.40 10.03 -14.93
C ARG A 63 -11.05 11.52 -14.88
N LYS A 64 -11.64 12.26 -13.94
CA LYS A 64 -11.37 13.71 -13.78
C LYS A 64 -9.89 13.98 -13.49
N ILE A 65 -9.28 13.15 -12.64
CA ILE A 65 -7.87 13.26 -12.28
C ILE A 65 -6.99 12.90 -13.47
N VAL A 66 -7.28 11.81 -14.18
CA VAL A 66 -6.54 11.44 -15.40
C VAL A 66 -6.58 12.56 -16.44
N THR A 67 -7.75 13.16 -16.69
CA THR A 67 -7.85 14.31 -17.61
C THR A 67 -7.02 15.49 -17.13
N LYS A 68 -7.06 15.81 -15.83
CA LYS A 68 -6.23 16.88 -15.24
C LYS A 68 -4.73 16.60 -15.44
N LEU A 69 -4.27 15.39 -15.14
CA LEU A 69 -2.88 15.01 -15.26
C LEU A 69 -2.41 14.99 -16.73
N LYS A 70 -3.28 14.56 -17.67
CA LYS A 70 -2.98 14.64 -19.11
C LYS A 70 -2.80 16.08 -19.59
N ASN A 71 -3.69 16.99 -19.16
CA ASN A 71 -3.57 18.41 -19.51
C ASN A 71 -2.29 19.03 -18.94
N LEU A 72 -1.96 18.70 -17.68
CA LEU A 72 -0.72 19.16 -17.06
C LEU A 72 0.52 18.60 -17.74
N TYR A 73 0.50 17.32 -18.14
CA TYR A 73 1.61 16.72 -18.87
C TYR A 73 1.82 17.37 -20.24
N ALA A 74 0.73 17.77 -20.92
CA ALA A 74 0.83 18.53 -22.17
C ALA A 74 1.46 19.92 -21.97
N GLU A 75 1.27 20.57 -20.81
CA GLU A 75 1.91 21.84 -20.45
C GLU A 75 3.36 21.68 -19.96
N TYR A 76 3.64 20.61 -19.22
CA TYR A 76 4.89 20.31 -18.53
C TYR A 76 5.36 18.89 -18.90
N PRO A 77 5.99 18.70 -20.08
CA PRO A 77 6.34 17.38 -20.60
C PRO A 77 7.46 16.69 -19.81
N GLN A 78 8.18 17.43 -18.97
CA GLN A 78 9.18 16.87 -18.04
C GLN A 78 8.46 16.43 -16.77
N ILE A 79 8.27 15.12 -16.62
CA ILE A 79 7.51 14.49 -15.53
C ILE A 79 8.43 13.69 -14.60
N ILE A 80 8.16 13.74 -13.30
CA ILE A 80 8.81 12.94 -12.27
C ILE A 80 7.73 12.26 -11.42
N LEU A 81 7.90 10.96 -11.15
CA LEU A 81 7.01 10.19 -10.29
C LEU A 81 7.58 10.12 -8.87
N ALA A 82 6.80 10.53 -7.88
CA ALA A 82 7.18 10.67 -6.47
C ALA A 82 6.15 9.96 -5.55
N THR A 83 5.74 8.76 -5.92
CA THR A 83 4.95 7.84 -5.08
C THR A 83 5.84 7.19 -4.00
N ASP A 84 5.27 6.30 -3.19
CA ASP A 84 5.98 5.67 -2.08
C ASP A 84 6.96 4.58 -2.53
N GLU A 85 7.98 4.35 -1.70
CA GLU A 85 9.00 3.33 -1.93
C GLU A 85 8.55 1.97 -1.41
N ASP A 86 7.44 1.50 -1.96
CA ASP A 86 6.99 0.13 -1.80
C ASP A 86 6.40 -0.36 -3.13
N ARG A 87 6.00 -1.65 -3.16
CA ARG A 87 5.39 -2.24 -4.36
C ARG A 87 4.08 -1.54 -4.77
N GLU A 88 3.36 -0.94 -3.83
CA GLU A 88 2.08 -0.28 -4.12
C GLU A 88 2.33 1.07 -4.79
N GLY A 89 3.26 1.87 -4.25
CA GLY A 89 3.74 3.10 -4.86
C GLY A 89 4.37 2.85 -6.22
N GLU A 90 5.10 1.75 -6.42
CA GLU A 90 5.65 1.38 -7.72
C GLU A 90 4.55 1.05 -8.74
N ALA A 91 3.53 0.29 -8.33
CA ALA A 91 2.38 -0.01 -9.18
C ALA A 91 1.54 1.24 -9.51
N ILE A 92 1.37 2.16 -8.56
CA ILE A 92 0.69 3.45 -8.82
C ILE A 92 1.47 4.26 -9.85
N ALA A 93 2.80 4.35 -9.70
CA ALA A 93 3.66 5.03 -10.66
C ALA A 93 3.55 4.40 -12.07
N TRP A 94 3.57 3.07 -12.16
CA TRP A 94 3.32 2.36 -13.42
C TRP A 94 1.90 2.62 -13.97
N HIS A 95 0.87 2.65 -13.14
CA HIS A 95 -0.48 2.97 -13.59
C HIS A 95 -0.62 4.39 -14.11
N ILE A 96 0.12 5.36 -13.54
CA ILE A 96 0.20 6.74 -14.03
C ILE A 96 0.79 6.77 -15.43
N THR A 97 1.93 6.11 -15.67
CA THR A 97 2.58 6.14 -16.99
C THR A 97 1.65 5.57 -18.06
N GLN A 98 1.00 4.45 -17.75
CA GLN A 98 0.04 3.82 -18.64
C GLN A 98 -1.23 4.66 -18.86
N ALA A 99 -1.73 5.36 -17.84
CA ALA A 99 -2.90 6.22 -17.98
C ALA A 99 -2.60 7.47 -18.82
N LEU A 100 -1.38 8.00 -18.73
CA LEU A 100 -0.91 9.14 -19.50
C LEU A 100 -0.45 8.74 -20.91
N GLY A 101 -0.15 7.46 -21.15
CA GLY A 101 0.35 6.97 -22.43
C GLY A 101 1.83 7.30 -22.65
N ILE A 102 2.61 7.31 -21.57
CA ILE A 102 4.05 7.61 -21.58
C ILE A 102 4.86 6.34 -21.28
N ASP A 103 6.12 6.32 -21.74
CA ASP A 103 7.00 5.18 -21.55
C ASP A 103 7.41 5.04 -20.05
N PRO A 104 7.05 3.93 -19.38
CA PRO A 104 7.47 3.69 -18.00
C PRO A 104 8.98 3.62 -17.83
N VAL A 105 9.73 3.14 -18.84
CA VAL A 105 11.19 2.97 -18.74
C VAL A 105 11.88 4.34 -18.77
N ALA A 106 11.46 5.22 -19.69
CA ALA A 106 12.01 6.56 -19.80
C ALA A 106 11.56 7.54 -18.72
N THR A 107 10.56 7.20 -17.89
CA THR A 107 9.99 8.13 -16.90
C THR A 107 10.80 8.13 -15.59
N PRO A 108 11.38 9.28 -15.17
CA PRO A 108 12.10 9.40 -13.90
C PRO A 108 11.21 9.14 -12.68
N ARG A 109 11.73 8.37 -11.73
CA ARG A 109 11.10 7.99 -10.46
C ARG A 109 12.01 8.40 -9.30
N ILE A 110 11.50 9.19 -8.36
CA ILE A 110 12.23 9.57 -7.15
C ILE A 110 11.68 8.84 -5.93
N VAL A 111 12.55 8.34 -5.08
CA VAL A 111 12.16 7.67 -3.83
C VAL A 111 12.81 8.35 -2.64
N PHE A 112 12.10 8.35 -1.52
CA PHE A 112 12.57 8.90 -0.26
C PHE A 112 11.82 8.20 0.88
N HIS A 113 12.54 7.87 1.95
CA HIS A 113 11.96 7.25 3.15
C HIS A 113 11.34 8.28 4.09
N GLU A 114 11.70 9.55 3.95
CA GLU A 114 11.23 10.66 4.76
C GLU A 114 10.98 11.91 3.91
N ILE A 115 10.08 12.77 4.38
CA ILE A 115 9.70 14.00 3.67
C ILE A 115 10.44 15.19 4.30
N THR A 116 11.76 15.22 4.13
CA THR A 116 12.65 16.33 4.54
C THR A 116 13.15 17.07 3.31
N THR A 117 13.62 18.31 3.50
CA THR A 117 14.15 19.12 2.39
C THR A 117 15.34 18.44 1.73
N GLU A 118 16.23 17.89 2.55
CA GLU A 118 17.46 17.21 2.15
C GLU A 118 17.15 15.92 1.38
N ALA A 119 16.25 15.08 1.90
CA ALA A 119 15.89 13.81 1.26
C ALA A 119 15.21 14.03 -0.10
N VAL A 120 14.28 14.98 -0.18
CA VAL A 120 13.55 15.28 -1.43
C VAL A 120 14.49 15.89 -2.48
N GLN A 121 15.40 16.79 -2.10
CA GLN A 121 16.38 17.37 -3.02
C GLN A 121 17.39 16.33 -3.51
N ALA A 122 17.88 15.46 -2.62
CA ALA A 122 18.76 14.35 -2.99
C ALA A 122 18.07 13.38 -3.96
N ALA A 123 16.79 13.06 -3.72
CA ALA A 123 16.02 12.18 -4.57
C ALA A 123 15.82 12.76 -5.99
N ILE A 124 15.61 14.07 -6.12
CA ILE A 124 15.54 14.76 -7.41
C ILE A 124 16.88 14.76 -8.15
N ALA A 125 18.00 14.88 -7.43
CA ALA A 125 19.32 14.88 -8.03
C ALA A 125 19.71 13.50 -8.59
N SER A 126 19.12 12.41 -8.08
CA SER A 126 19.42 11.03 -8.47
C SER A 126 18.15 10.20 -8.69
N PRO A 127 17.35 10.51 -9.73
CA PRO A 127 16.16 9.72 -10.04
C PRO A 127 16.57 8.32 -10.53
N ARG A 128 15.73 7.33 -10.21
CA ARG A 128 15.82 5.97 -10.73
C ARG A 128 14.75 5.71 -11.77
N HIS A 129 14.80 4.54 -12.41
CA HIS A 129 13.73 4.03 -13.26
C HIS A 129 12.71 3.22 -12.44
N LEU A 130 11.55 2.97 -13.04
CA LEU A 130 10.56 2.04 -12.49
C LEU A 130 11.14 0.62 -12.42
N ASP A 131 10.93 -0.04 -11.29
CA ASP A 131 11.28 -1.43 -11.06
C ASP A 131 10.09 -2.32 -11.44
N GLN A 132 10.21 -2.97 -12.59
CA GLN A 132 9.15 -3.84 -13.10
C GLN A 132 8.89 -5.05 -12.19
N ASN A 133 9.88 -5.54 -11.41
CA ASN A 133 9.67 -6.66 -10.50
C ASN A 133 8.74 -6.29 -9.34
N LEU A 134 8.86 -5.07 -8.82
CA LEU A 134 7.95 -4.56 -7.78
C LEU A 134 6.53 -4.37 -8.31
N VAL A 135 6.40 -3.86 -9.54
CA VAL A 135 5.12 -3.77 -10.24
C VAL A 135 4.50 -5.15 -10.40
N ASP A 136 5.25 -6.11 -10.95
CA ASP A 136 4.78 -7.48 -11.19
C ASP A 136 4.39 -8.18 -9.88
N ALA A 137 5.13 -7.95 -8.79
CA ALA A 137 4.79 -8.47 -7.47
C ALA A 137 3.45 -7.90 -6.94
N GLN A 138 3.18 -6.63 -7.19
CA GLN A 138 1.90 -6.01 -6.84
C GLN A 138 0.76 -6.54 -7.72
N GLN A 139 0.99 -6.66 -9.03
CA GLN A 139 0.01 -7.20 -9.99
C GLN A 139 -0.32 -8.66 -9.68
N ALA A 140 0.68 -9.49 -9.39
CA ALA A 140 0.49 -10.88 -8.99
C ALA A 140 -0.39 -11.00 -7.73
N ARG A 141 -0.14 -10.15 -6.72
CA ARG A 141 -1.00 -10.08 -5.53
C ARG A 141 -2.43 -9.66 -5.91
N ARG A 142 -2.59 -8.64 -6.75
CA ARG A 142 -3.90 -8.13 -7.17
C ARG A 142 -4.70 -9.19 -7.92
N VAL A 143 -4.06 -9.91 -8.84
CA VAL A 143 -4.63 -11.04 -9.59
C VAL A 143 -5.01 -12.18 -8.65
N LEU A 144 -4.13 -12.58 -7.73
CA LEU A 144 -4.41 -13.65 -6.78
C LEU A 144 -5.64 -13.33 -5.92
N ASP A 145 -5.68 -12.13 -5.35
CA ASP A 145 -6.82 -11.70 -4.53
C ASP A 145 -8.11 -11.62 -5.35
N ARG A 146 -8.03 -11.22 -6.64
CA ARG A 146 -9.16 -11.22 -7.58
C ARG A 146 -9.67 -12.63 -7.85
N LEU A 147 -8.79 -13.60 -8.13
CA LEU A 147 -9.16 -14.98 -8.42
C LEU A 147 -9.87 -15.62 -7.22
N VAL A 148 -9.31 -15.46 -6.01
CA VAL A 148 -9.90 -15.99 -4.78
C VAL A 148 -11.27 -15.36 -4.53
N GLY A 149 -11.35 -14.03 -4.55
CA GLY A 149 -12.60 -13.31 -4.26
C GLY A 149 -13.70 -13.64 -5.26
N TYR A 150 -13.40 -13.60 -6.56
CA TYR A 150 -14.40 -13.77 -7.62
C TYR A 150 -14.85 -15.24 -7.76
N LYS A 151 -13.96 -16.21 -7.57
CA LYS A 151 -14.33 -17.64 -7.66
C LYS A 151 -15.01 -18.18 -6.40
N LEU A 152 -14.59 -17.75 -5.20
CA LEU A 152 -15.11 -18.32 -3.95
C LEU A 152 -16.31 -17.58 -3.36
N SER A 153 -16.45 -16.25 -3.55
CA SER A 153 -17.59 -15.52 -2.96
C SER A 153 -18.97 -16.04 -3.42
N PRO A 154 -19.19 -16.39 -4.71
CA PRO A 154 -20.47 -16.98 -5.14
C PRO A 154 -20.81 -18.29 -4.43
N LEU A 155 -19.80 -19.10 -4.11
CA LEU A 155 -19.98 -20.34 -3.35
C LEU A 155 -20.44 -20.03 -1.91
N LEU A 156 -19.83 -19.03 -1.26
CA LEU A 156 -20.25 -18.59 0.07
C LEU A 156 -21.69 -18.09 0.07
N TRP A 157 -22.11 -17.35 -0.97
CA TRP A 157 -23.50 -16.89 -1.09
C TRP A 157 -24.50 -18.03 -1.25
N LYS A 158 -24.11 -19.09 -1.96
CA LYS A 158 -24.95 -20.27 -2.15
C LYS A 158 -25.06 -21.14 -0.89
N LYS A 159 -24.01 -21.17 -0.07
CA LYS A 159 -23.90 -22.08 1.09
C LYS A 159 -24.20 -21.42 2.43
N LEU A 160 -24.04 -20.11 2.55
CA LEU A 160 -24.19 -19.35 3.79
C LEU A 160 -25.16 -18.18 3.58
N PHE A 161 -24.65 -16.97 3.38
CA PHE A 161 -25.46 -15.75 3.19
C PHE A 161 -24.96 -14.92 2.01
N ARG A 162 -25.91 -14.29 1.31
CA ARG A 162 -25.59 -13.33 0.24
C ARG A 162 -24.82 -12.13 0.80
N GLY A 163 -23.85 -11.62 0.03
CA GLY A 163 -23.05 -10.46 0.39
C GLY A 163 -21.76 -10.78 1.16
N LEU A 164 -21.49 -12.04 1.49
CA LEU A 164 -20.22 -12.44 2.10
C LEU A 164 -19.06 -12.34 1.10
N SER A 165 -17.90 -11.88 1.56
CA SER A 165 -16.69 -11.86 0.74
C SER A 165 -15.76 -13.02 1.10
N ALA A 166 -15.23 -13.69 0.07
CA ALA A 166 -14.07 -14.55 0.23
C ALA A 166 -12.80 -13.72 0.08
N GLY A 167 -11.88 -13.84 1.03
CA GLY A 167 -10.59 -13.15 0.99
C GLY A 167 -9.50 -14.06 1.51
N ARG A 168 -8.40 -14.19 0.75
CA ARG A 168 -7.27 -15.07 1.10
C ARG A 168 -6.69 -14.76 2.48
N VAL A 169 -6.48 -13.48 2.79
CA VAL A 169 -5.96 -13.03 4.10
C VAL A 169 -7.08 -12.90 5.13
N GLN A 170 -8.21 -12.34 4.73
CA GLN A 170 -9.33 -12.05 5.63
C GLN A 170 -9.92 -13.33 6.25
N SER A 171 -10.06 -14.40 5.47
CA SER A 171 -10.56 -15.69 5.97
C SER A 171 -9.66 -16.33 7.02
N VAL A 172 -8.34 -16.22 6.86
CA VAL A 172 -7.37 -16.71 7.86
C VAL A 172 -7.46 -15.90 9.14
N ALA A 173 -7.57 -14.57 9.06
CA ALA A 173 -7.72 -13.72 10.24
C ALA A 173 -9.01 -14.06 11.01
N VAL A 174 -10.14 -14.25 10.31
CA VAL A 174 -11.41 -14.68 10.93
C VAL A 174 -11.25 -16.06 11.56
N ARG A 175 -10.55 -16.99 10.90
CA ARG A 175 -10.28 -18.34 11.44
C ARG A 175 -9.53 -18.27 12.78
N LEU A 176 -8.48 -17.45 12.90
CA LEU A 176 -7.72 -17.33 14.15
C LEU A 176 -8.58 -16.84 15.32
N ILE A 177 -9.48 -15.89 15.07
CA ILE A 177 -10.42 -15.39 16.08
C ILE A 177 -11.38 -16.51 16.51
N VAL A 178 -11.96 -17.23 15.53
CA VAL A 178 -12.88 -18.34 15.80
C VAL A 178 -12.19 -19.49 16.53
N GLU A 179 -10.93 -19.80 16.20
CA GLU A 179 -10.15 -20.82 16.89
C GLU A 179 -9.91 -20.44 18.36
N ARG A 180 -9.54 -19.18 18.64
CA ARG A 180 -9.42 -18.69 20.01
C ARG A 180 -10.74 -18.75 20.78
N GLU A 181 -11.85 -18.36 20.16
CA GLU A 181 -13.15 -18.43 20.83
C GLU A 181 -13.52 -19.87 21.22
N ARG A 182 -13.25 -20.83 20.33
CA ARG A 182 -13.46 -22.26 20.61
C ARG A 182 -12.55 -22.79 21.72
N GLU A 183 -11.34 -22.25 21.86
CA GLU A 183 -10.46 -22.58 23.00
C GLU A 183 -11.07 -22.09 24.32
N ILE A 184 -11.63 -20.88 24.33
CA ILE A 184 -12.31 -20.28 25.49
C ILE A 184 -13.57 -21.07 25.85
N GLU A 185 -14.42 -21.41 24.88
CA GLU A 185 -15.64 -22.20 25.10
C GLU A 185 -15.35 -23.59 25.68
N LYS A 186 -14.21 -24.20 25.30
CA LYS A 186 -13.78 -25.51 25.79
C LYS A 186 -13.01 -25.44 27.11
N PHE A 187 -12.58 -24.26 27.53
CA PHE A 187 -11.80 -24.11 28.75
C PHE A 187 -12.67 -24.45 29.96
N THR A 188 -12.24 -25.44 30.74
CA THR A 188 -12.87 -25.81 32.01
C THR A 188 -12.06 -25.21 33.14
N PRO A 189 -12.52 -24.12 33.81
CA PRO A 189 -11.77 -23.49 34.88
C PRO A 189 -11.46 -24.47 36.01
N GLN A 190 -10.22 -24.44 36.49
CA GLN A 190 -9.79 -25.20 37.66
C GLN A 190 -9.64 -24.25 38.83
N GLU A 191 -10.30 -24.58 39.95
CA GLU A 191 -10.18 -23.79 41.18
C GLU A 191 -8.78 -23.96 41.78
N TYR A 192 -8.18 -22.84 42.21
CA TYR A 192 -6.93 -22.84 42.95
C TYR A 192 -6.85 -21.63 43.89
N TRP A 193 -6.07 -21.77 44.95
CA TRP A 193 -5.82 -20.68 45.89
C TRP A 193 -4.39 -20.15 45.71
N LYS A 194 -4.25 -18.84 45.59
CA LYS A 194 -2.95 -18.16 45.55
C LYS A 194 -2.67 -17.55 46.92
N VAL A 195 -1.68 -18.10 47.64
CA VAL A 195 -1.19 -17.50 48.88
C VAL A 195 -0.10 -16.49 48.53
N LYS A 196 -0.32 -15.22 48.86
CA LYS A 196 0.68 -14.15 48.72
C LYS A 196 1.17 -13.76 50.11
N VAL A 197 2.50 -13.67 50.28
CA VAL A 197 3.13 -13.19 51.51
C VAL A 197 3.99 -11.99 51.14
N ASP A 198 3.72 -10.86 51.79
CA ASP A 198 4.62 -9.72 51.77
C ASP A 198 5.54 -9.84 53.00
N TYR A 199 6.87 -9.82 52.78
CA TYR A 199 7.86 -9.89 53.85
C TYR A 199 8.96 -8.86 53.65
N GLU A 200 9.52 -8.40 54.76
CA GLU A 200 10.67 -7.50 54.78
C GLU A 200 11.91 -8.26 55.26
N ALA A 201 12.95 -8.33 54.42
CA ALA A 201 14.21 -8.97 54.79
C ALA A 201 15.03 -8.05 55.70
N LYS A 202 15.14 -8.38 56.99
CA LYS A 202 16.13 -7.73 57.86
C LYS A 202 17.54 -8.14 57.41
N HIS A 203 18.41 -7.15 57.14
CA HIS A 203 19.82 -7.38 56.82
C HIS A 203 20.49 -8.19 57.94
N TRP A 204 20.98 -9.39 57.62
CA TRP A 204 21.81 -10.20 58.51
C TRP A 204 23.16 -9.49 58.72
N ARG A 205 23.38 -8.90 59.90
CA ARG A 205 24.74 -8.57 60.35
C ARG A 205 25.41 -9.86 60.81
N LYS A 206 26.43 -10.30 60.07
CA LYS A 206 27.34 -11.38 60.46
C LYS A 206 27.91 -11.05 61.84
N ALA A 207 27.57 -11.82 62.87
CA ALA A 207 28.19 -11.69 64.19
C ALA A 207 29.71 -11.90 64.02
N SER A 208 30.48 -10.91 64.46
CA SER A 208 31.93 -11.00 64.56
C SER A 208 32.29 -12.20 65.42
N ARG A 209 33.09 -13.12 64.85
CA ARG A 209 33.84 -14.10 65.64
C ARG A 209 34.88 -13.31 66.44
N ASP A 210 34.56 -12.94 67.66
CA ASP A 210 35.59 -12.59 68.64
C ASP A 210 36.27 -13.87 69.12
N ARG A 211 37.59 -13.75 69.21
CA ARG A 211 38.57 -14.80 69.51
C ARG A 211 38.54 -15.21 70.97
#